data_AF-A0A7I8W4E6-F1
#
_entry.id   AF-A0A7I8W4E6-F1
#
_cell.length_a   1.000
_cell.length_b   1.000
_cell.length_c   1.000
_cell.angle_alpha   90.00
_cell.angle_beta   90.00
_cell.angle_gamma   90.00
#
_symmetry.space_group_name_H-M   'P 1'
#
loop_
_entity.id
_entity.type
_entity.pdbx_description
1 polymer ?
#
loop_
_entity_poly.entity_id
_entity_poly.type
_entity_poly.pdbx_seq_one_letter_code
_entity_poly.pdbx_strand_id
1 'polypeptide(L)'
;MALSTREALRRCLQTTDINEVISLSKHSDPTVRQRALREMCPCRVKTDIGEFWARVLEMIDDPATNVRQQVLHTLCDGSPVHMEYDVVEALQKFNIDSDKEIRRKAHKALASYSRTGKWNIL
;
A
#
# COMPACT_ATOMS: atom_id res chain seq x y z
N MET A 1 -16.56 16.58 -12.99
CA MET A 1 -15.16 16.89 -13.35
C MET A 1 -14.26 16.20 -12.34
N ALA A 2 -13.22 15.51 -12.79
CA ALA A 2 -12.20 14.98 -11.88
C ALA A 2 -11.53 16.16 -11.13
N LEU A 3 -11.21 15.97 -9.86
CA LEU A 3 -10.46 16.96 -9.08
C LEU A 3 -9.12 17.25 -9.77
N SER A 4 -8.63 18.48 -9.66
CA SER A 4 -7.25 18.75 -10.04
C SER A 4 -6.29 18.03 -9.09
N THR A 5 -5.08 17.67 -9.55
CA THR A 5 -4.05 17.05 -8.69
C THR A 5 -3.86 17.84 -7.39
N ARG A 6 -3.78 19.16 -7.47
CA ARG A 6 -3.58 20.03 -6.30
C ARG A 6 -4.73 19.91 -5.30
N GLU A 7 -5.97 19.93 -5.77
CA GLU A 7 -7.14 19.80 -4.91
C GLU A 7 -7.26 18.40 -4.32
N ALA A 8 -6.99 17.36 -5.12
CA ALA A 8 -7.01 15.98 -4.66
C ALA A 8 -5.96 15.74 -3.56
N LEU A 9 -4.73 16.25 -3.74
CA LEU A 9 -3.69 16.19 -2.71
C LEU A 9 -4.09 16.92 -1.43
N ARG A 10 -4.74 18.09 -1.55
CA ARG A 10 -5.26 18.83 -0.40
C ARG A 10 -6.29 18.00 0.36
N ARG A 11 -7.22 17.36 -0.34
CA ARG A 11 -8.23 16.50 0.28
C ARG A 11 -7.63 15.28 0.98
N CYS A 12 -6.63 14.61 0.37
CA CYS A 12 -5.90 13.52 1.03
C CYS A 12 -5.27 13.93 2.37
N LEU A 13 -4.96 15.22 2.59
CA LEU A 13 -4.38 15.72 3.84
C LEU A 13 -5.43 16.05 4.90
N GLN A 14 -6.69 16.24 4.51
CA GLN A 14 -7.75 16.77 5.36
C GLN A 14 -8.80 15.73 5.72
N THR A 15 -8.97 14.72 4.88
CA THR A 15 -10.02 13.72 5.06
C THR A 15 -9.53 12.53 5.89
N THR A 16 -10.41 12.04 6.75
CA THR A 16 -10.32 10.71 7.38
C THR A 16 -11.47 9.81 6.94
N ASP A 17 -12.29 10.28 5.99
CA ASP A 17 -13.41 9.51 5.47
C ASP A 17 -12.91 8.38 4.57
N ILE A 18 -13.29 7.15 4.90
CA ILE A 18 -12.85 5.94 4.21
C ILE A 18 -13.21 6.00 2.71
N ASN A 19 -14.43 6.42 2.38
CA ASN A 19 -14.91 6.45 1.01
C ASN A 19 -14.18 7.51 0.18
N GLU A 20 -13.90 8.67 0.77
CA GLU A 20 -13.12 9.72 0.11
C GLU A 20 -11.67 9.29 -0.12
N VAL A 21 -11.03 8.65 0.87
CA VAL A 21 -9.66 8.12 0.71
C VAL A 21 -9.60 7.06 -0.40
N ILE A 22 -10.56 6.12 -0.44
CA ILE A 22 -10.66 5.12 -1.50
C ILE A 22 -10.91 5.77 -2.86
N SER A 23 -11.79 6.77 -2.94
CA SER A 23 -12.05 7.52 -4.17
C SER A 23 -10.78 8.21 -4.69
N LEU A 24 -10.02 8.88 -3.81
CA LEU A 24 -8.77 9.55 -4.14
C LEU A 24 -7.67 8.57 -4.59
N SER A 25 -7.66 7.34 -4.07
CA SER A 25 -6.73 6.29 -4.51
C SER A 25 -6.95 5.81 -5.96
N LYS A 26 -8.05 6.23 -6.60
CA LYS A 26 -8.38 5.93 -8.02
C LYS A 26 -8.04 7.09 -8.97
N HIS A 27 -7.40 8.13 -8.46
CA HIS A 27 -7.02 9.30 -9.25
C HIS A 27 -6.01 8.97 -10.36
N SER A 28 -6.07 9.67 -11.48
CA SER A 28 -5.17 9.45 -12.63
C SER A 28 -3.70 9.76 -12.32
N ASP A 29 -3.46 10.77 -11.49
CA ASP A 29 -2.13 11.16 -11.01
C ASP A 29 -1.59 10.15 -9.96
N PRO A 30 -0.43 9.51 -10.21
CA PRO A 30 0.17 8.55 -9.28
C PRO A 30 0.60 9.16 -7.94
N THR A 31 0.88 10.46 -7.90
CA THR A 31 1.21 11.17 -6.66
C THR A 31 0.01 11.23 -5.73
N VAL A 32 -1.18 11.47 -6.29
CA VAL A 32 -2.44 11.45 -5.53
C VAL A 32 -2.73 10.05 -5.02
N ARG A 33 -2.59 9.03 -5.87
CA ARG A 33 -2.79 7.63 -5.47
C ARG A 33 -1.87 7.22 -4.33
N GLN A 34 -0.58 7.50 -4.45
CA GLN A 34 0.41 7.24 -3.40
C GLN A 34 0.04 7.96 -2.10
N ARG A 35 -0.36 9.24 -2.18
CA ARG A 35 -0.73 10.03 -1.01
C ARG A 35 -1.98 9.50 -0.32
N ALA A 36 -2.99 9.07 -1.08
CA ALA A 36 -4.20 8.44 -0.55
C ALA A 36 -3.87 7.08 0.12
N LEU A 37 -3.02 6.28 -0.51
CA LEU A 37 -2.58 4.99 0.04
C LEU A 37 -1.84 5.14 1.38
N ARG A 38 -1.11 6.24 1.59
CA ARG A 38 -0.51 6.55 2.90
C ARG A 38 -1.55 6.73 4.01
N GLU A 39 -2.73 7.28 3.69
CA GLU A 39 -3.81 7.43 4.66
C GLU A 39 -4.47 6.09 5.00
N MET A 40 -4.24 5.04 4.21
CA MET A 40 -4.70 3.68 4.50
C MET A 40 -3.70 2.86 5.33
N CYS A 41 -2.49 3.40 5.58
CA CYS A 41 -1.40 2.65 6.20
C CYS A 41 -1.66 2.39 7.70
N PRO A 42 -1.30 1.22 8.25
CA PRO A 42 -1.47 0.93 9.68
C PRO A 42 -0.83 1.96 10.61
N CYS A 43 0.33 2.55 10.26
CA CYS A 43 0.94 3.64 11.03
C CYS A 43 0.03 4.87 11.21
N ARG A 44 -0.97 5.05 10.33
CA ARG A 44 -1.96 6.14 10.34
C ARG A 44 -3.30 5.68 10.92
N VAL A 45 -3.88 4.63 10.33
CA VAL A 45 -5.25 4.17 10.60
C VAL A 45 -5.36 3.46 11.95
N LYS A 46 -4.34 2.70 12.33
CA LYS A 46 -4.27 1.92 13.60
C LYS A 46 -5.49 1.03 13.86
N THR A 47 -6.25 0.72 12.82
CA THR A 47 -7.49 -0.05 12.84
C THR A 47 -7.52 -0.95 11.62
N ASP A 48 -8.09 -2.14 11.79
CA ASP A 48 -8.23 -3.12 10.73
C ASP A 48 -9.49 -2.82 9.91
N ILE A 49 -9.32 -2.27 8.70
CA ILE A 49 -10.40 -1.83 7.83
C ILE A 49 -10.34 -2.64 6.53
N GLY A 50 -11.30 -3.54 6.34
CA GLY A 50 -11.33 -4.45 5.20
C GLY A 50 -11.34 -3.74 3.84
N GLU A 51 -12.06 -2.62 3.70
CA GLU A 51 -12.10 -1.87 2.44
C GLU A 51 -10.75 -1.23 2.08
N PHE A 52 -9.96 -0.85 3.08
CA PHE A 52 -8.60 -0.36 2.84
C PHE A 52 -7.70 -1.49 2.35
N TRP A 53 -7.76 -2.66 2.99
CA TRP A 53 -6.95 -3.80 2.57
C TRP A 53 -7.30 -4.29 1.17
N ALA A 54 -8.60 -4.40 0.86
CA ALA A 54 -9.05 -4.71 -0.49
C ALA A 54 -8.46 -3.74 -1.52
N ARG A 55 -8.48 -2.43 -1.20
CA ARG A 55 -7.92 -1.42 -2.09
C ARG A 55 -6.39 -1.47 -2.19
N VAL A 56 -5.68 -1.75 -1.10
CA VAL A 56 -4.21 -1.91 -1.09
C VAL A 56 -3.81 -3.06 -2.02
N LEU A 57 -4.51 -4.20 -1.95
CA LEU A 57 -4.25 -5.37 -2.79
C LEU A 57 -4.50 -5.09 -4.27
N GLU A 58 -5.58 -4.38 -4.61
CA GLU A 58 -5.84 -3.93 -6.00
C GLU A 58 -4.70 -3.08 -6.58
N MET A 59 -3.92 -2.41 -5.73
CA MET A 59 -2.84 -1.49 -6.14
C MET A 59 -1.47 -2.15 -6.27
N ILE A 60 -1.34 -3.46 -6.03
CA ILE A 60 -0.08 -4.22 -6.18
C ILE A 60 0.52 -4.03 -7.59
N ASP A 61 -0.34 -3.99 -8.61
CA ASP A 61 0.04 -3.84 -10.02
C ASP A 61 0.04 -2.40 -10.53
N ASP A 62 0.03 -1.40 -9.65
CA ASP A 62 -0.01 -0.01 -10.09
C ASP A 62 1.16 0.28 -11.06
N PRO A 63 0.91 0.92 -12.22
CA PRO A 63 1.98 1.18 -13.18
C PRO A 63 3.09 2.07 -12.62
N ALA A 64 2.78 2.91 -11.62
CA ALA A 64 3.73 3.84 -11.05
C ALA A 64 4.51 3.22 -9.88
N THR A 65 5.84 3.22 -10.00
CA THR A 65 6.75 2.65 -8.99
C THR A 65 6.56 3.24 -7.59
N ASN A 66 6.28 4.55 -7.49
CA ASN A 66 6.07 5.21 -6.19
C ASN A 66 4.82 4.69 -5.47
N VAL A 67 3.80 4.24 -6.22
CA VAL A 67 2.60 3.62 -5.66
C VAL A 67 2.90 2.20 -5.21
N ARG A 68 3.52 1.36 -6.04
CA ARG A 68 3.92 0.00 -5.65
C ARG A 68 4.84 -0.05 -4.44
N GLN A 69 5.79 0.88 -4.36
CA GLN A 69 6.65 1.06 -3.17
C GLN A 69 5.83 1.34 -1.90
N GLN A 70 4.78 2.14 -2.01
CA GLN A 70 3.89 2.45 -0.90
C GLN A 70 3.01 1.26 -0.52
N VAL A 71 2.53 0.47 -1.49
CA VAL A 71 1.80 -0.79 -1.24
C VAL A 71 2.68 -1.75 -0.44
N LEU A 72 3.91 -1.98 -0.89
CA LEU A 72 4.85 -2.85 -0.19
C LEU A 72 5.10 -2.40 1.25
N HIS A 73 5.26 -1.09 1.49
CA HIS A 73 5.40 -0.56 2.84
C HIS A 73 4.14 -0.85 3.66
N THR A 74 2.95 -0.51 3.16
CA THR A 74 1.68 -0.72 3.87
C THR A 74 1.44 -2.18 4.24
N LEU A 75 1.76 -3.13 3.36
CA LEU A 75 1.66 -4.56 3.67
C LEU A 75 2.67 -5.03 4.74
N CYS A 76 3.82 -4.36 4.88
CA CYS A 76 4.88 -4.71 5.82
C CYS A 76 4.92 -3.81 7.08
N ASP A 77 3.97 -2.90 7.26
CA ASP A 77 3.94 -1.89 8.34
C ASP A 77 2.90 -2.23 9.43
N GLY A 78 2.40 -3.47 9.45
CA GLY A 78 1.43 -3.93 10.45
C GLY A 78 0.14 -4.49 9.86
N SER A 79 0.20 -5.14 8.69
CA SER A 79 -0.97 -5.87 8.19
C SER A 79 -1.36 -6.99 9.18
N PRO A 80 -2.66 -7.25 9.35
CA PRO A 80 -3.17 -8.19 10.34
C PRO A 80 -2.87 -9.64 9.93
N VAL A 81 -2.84 -10.55 10.92
CA VAL A 81 -2.47 -11.95 10.71
C VAL A 81 -3.39 -12.66 9.71
N HIS A 82 -4.68 -12.30 9.67
CA HIS A 82 -5.62 -12.92 8.74
C HIS A 82 -5.29 -12.66 7.25
N MET A 83 -4.42 -11.69 6.96
CA MET A 83 -3.96 -11.37 5.60
C MET A 83 -2.66 -12.10 5.21
N GLU A 84 -2.14 -12.99 6.04
CA GLU A 84 -0.85 -13.65 5.81
C GLU A 84 -0.69 -14.20 4.39
N TYR A 85 -1.71 -14.89 3.88
CA TYR A 85 -1.69 -15.46 2.53
C TYR A 85 -1.53 -14.38 1.45
N ASP A 86 -2.40 -13.35 1.47
CA ASP A 86 -2.38 -12.27 0.48
C ASP A 86 -1.07 -11.48 0.54
N VAL A 87 -0.54 -11.25 1.75
CA VAL A 87 0.73 -10.56 1.95
C VAL A 87 1.89 -11.37 1.36
N VAL A 88 1.94 -12.68 1.62
CA VAL A 88 3.01 -13.54 1.08
C VAL A 88 2.96 -13.59 -0.45
N GLU A 89 1.76 -13.70 -1.04
CA GLU A 89 1.59 -13.67 -2.50
C GLU A 89 2.06 -12.32 -3.09
N ALA A 90 1.66 -11.20 -2.48
CA ALA A 90 2.11 -9.87 -2.88
C ALA A 90 3.64 -9.72 -2.79
N LEU A 91 4.25 -10.23 -1.71
CA LEU A 91 5.69 -10.20 -1.52
C LEU A 91 6.44 -11.04 -2.56
N GLN A 92 5.94 -12.22 -2.93
CA GLN A 92 6.51 -13.04 -3.99
C GLN A 92 6.50 -12.29 -5.33
N LYS A 93 5.41 -11.59 -5.62
CA LYS A 93 5.29 -10.75 -6.82
C LYS A 93 6.25 -9.57 -6.80
N PHE A 94 6.34 -8.83 -5.69
CA PHE A 94 7.29 -7.74 -5.54
C PHE A 94 8.76 -8.19 -5.60
N ASN A 95 9.05 -9.45 -5.26
CA ASN A 95 10.40 -10.02 -5.34
C ASN A 95 10.94 -10.11 -6.78
N ILE A 96 10.07 -9.99 -7.79
CA ILE A 96 10.43 -9.93 -9.21
C ILE A 96 10.04 -8.60 -9.88
N ASP A 97 9.67 -7.57 -9.12
CA ASP A 97 9.29 -6.25 -9.64
C ASP A 97 10.39 -5.66 -10.54
N SER A 98 10.03 -4.86 -11.53
CA SER A 98 10.99 -4.08 -12.34
C SER A 98 11.91 -3.17 -11.50
N ASP A 99 11.42 -2.62 -10.39
CA ASP A 99 12.17 -1.71 -9.52
C ASP A 99 13.06 -2.47 -8.53
N LYS A 100 14.35 -2.12 -8.52
CA LYS A 100 15.35 -2.81 -7.69
C LYS A 100 15.12 -2.65 -6.19
N GLU A 101 14.58 -1.51 -5.75
CA GLU A 101 14.36 -1.25 -4.33
C GLU A 101 13.14 -2.01 -3.82
N ILE A 102 12.08 -2.10 -4.64
CA ILE A 102 10.93 -2.98 -4.36
C ILE A 102 11.41 -4.43 -4.20
N ARG A 103 12.14 -4.97 -5.19
CA ARG A 103 12.68 -6.34 -5.11
C ARG A 103 13.49 -6.58 -3.85
N ARG A 104 14.42 -5.68 -3.54
CA ARG A 104 15.30 -5.79 -2.37
C ARG A 104 14.51 -5.81 -1.05
N LYS A 105 13.50 -4.94 -0.90
CA LYS A 105 12.66 -4.88 0.29
C LYS A 105 11.75 -6.11 0.41
N ALA A 106 11.14 -6.55 -0.68
CA ALA A 106 10.32 -7.75 -0.72
C ALA A 106 11.14 -9.01 -0.36
N HIS A 107 12.33 -9.14 -0.94
CA HIS A 107 13.28 -10.21 -0.58
C HIS A 107 13.58 -10.23 0.92
N LYS A 108 13.86 -9.06 1.51
CA LYS A 108 14.12 -8.93 2.95
C LYS A 108 12.91 -9.39 3.79
N ALA A 109 11.69 -8.99 3.40
CA ALA A 109 10.46 -9.36 4.09
C ALA A 109 10.21 -10.89 4.02
N LEU A 110 10.34 -11.49 2.84
CA LEU A 110 10.25 -12.95 2.66
C LEU A 110 11.30 -13.71 3.48
N ALA A 111 12.54 -13.22 3.52
CA ALA A 111 13.61 -13.83 4.32
C ALA A 111 13.37 -13.70 5.83
N SER A 112 12.70 -12.63 6.28
CA SER A 112 12.25 -12.52 7.67
C SER A 112 11.11 -13.49 7.97
N TYR A 113 10.11 -13.53 7.09
CA TYR A 113 8.95 -14.40 7.22
C TYR A 113 9.36 -15.88 7.28
N SER A 114 10.21 -16.34 6.36
CA SER A 114 10.70 -17.73 6.34
C SER A 114 11.45 -18.13 7.61
N ARG A 115 12.14 -17.20 8.29
CA ARG A 115 12.90 -17.48 9.51
C ARG A 115 12.09 -17.34 10.80
N THR A 116 11.08 -16.47 10.81
CA THR A 116 10.45 -16.01 12.07
C THR A 116 8.93 -16.02 12.06
N GLY A 117 8.30 -16.28 10.91
CA GLY A 117 6.86 -16.08 10.70
C GLY A 117 6.44 -14.61 10.63
N LYS A 118 7.37 -13.64 10.66
CA LYS A 118 7.06 -12.20 10.69
C LYS A 118 7.49 -11.50 9.40
N TRP A 119 6.54 -10.82 8.75
CA TRP A 119 6.76 -9.97 7.57
C TRP A 119 6.72 -8.46 7.87
N ASN A 120 6.11 -8.05 8.99
CA ASN A 120 6.01 -6.65 9.41
C ASN A 120 7.36 -6.11 9.90
N ILE A 121 8.23 -5.71 8.97
CA ILE A 121 9.63 -5.35 9.22
C ILE A 121 10.10 -4.07 8.50
N LEU A 122 9.16 -3.33 7.89
CA LEU A 122 9.44 -2.11 7.12
C LEU A 122 8.90 -0.85 7.81
#